data_AF-A0A7L7LA34-F1
#
_entry.id   AF-A0A7L7LA34-F1
#
_cell.length_a   1.000
_cell.length_b   1.000
_cell.length_c   1.000
_cell.angle_alpha   90.00
_cell.angle_beta   90.00
_cell.angle_gamma   90.00
#
_symmetry.space_group_name_H-M   'P 1'
#
loop_
_entity.id
_entity.type
_entity.pdbx_description
1 polymer ?
#
loop_
_entity_poly.entity_id
_entity_poly.type
_entity_poly.pdbx_seq_one_letter_code
_entity_poly.pdbx_strand_id
1 'polypeptide(L)'
;MKWITRERPKIDRIACPWLIRRFIDPTAEIIFAPVADISRLAVELEATPFDIPETEFTHYEDRCTFDYFLEKYRLTDPALHRLAPIVRGADTDNHALASEAAGLWAIAAGLAYNTPNDYELLEKGMLIYDSLYSWAKHLYKEKHTQSPTEKLLLQIFNTYIHQKESEKKKIPAWATELKEIIQDQMDTNLSLSLKAISEDLNVNPAYLSREFSKYFDNLTFGEYIRKLRIEKAIQLLNSSHHSLSEIAYLTGFSDQSHFTRIFKKYTGKNPSDYRKNLAKGKAGTKG
;
A
#
# COMPACT_ATOMS: atom_id res chain seq x y z
N MET A 1 40.86 22.79 9.32
CA MET A 1 40.80 23.79 8.21
C MET A 1 39.74 24.83 8.54
N LYS A 2 39.92 26.07 8.08
CA LYS A 2 38.93 27.15 8.25
C LYS A 2 38.07 27.27 6.99
N TRP A 3 36.77 27.42 7.17
CA TRP A 3 35.79 27.58 6.10
C TRP A 3 34.98 28.84 6.36
N ILE A 4 34.65 29.59 5.30
CA ILE A 4 33.91 30.85 5.43
C ILE A 4 32.70 30.89 4.49
N THR A 5 31.58 31.38 4.98
CA THR A 5 30.38 31.62 4.18
C THR A 5 29.60 32.85 4.68
N ARG A 6 28.52 33.20 3.97
CA ARG A 6 27.66 34.34 4.29
C ARG A 6 26.90 34.10 5.60
N GLU A 7 26.76 35.15 6.40
CA GLU A 7 25.90 35.22 7.58
C GLU A 7 24.44 34.84 7.27
N ARG A 8 23.67 34.55 8.31
CA ARG A 8 22.28 34.06 8.23
C ARG A 8 22.18 32.81 7.34
N PRO A 9 22.91 31.73 7.68
CA PRO A 9 22.94 30.51 6.90
C PRO A 9 21.57 29.82 6.88
N LYS A 10 21.27 29.18 5.76
CA LYS A 10 20.09 28.31 5.59
C LYS A 10 20.50 27.08 4.82
N ILE A 11 19.78 25.99 5.05
CA ILE A 11 19.81 24.72 4.30
C ILE A 11 21.24 24.32 3.92
N ASP A 12 21.73 24.67 2.73
CA ASP A 12 23.03 24.26 2.21
C ASP A 12 24.22 24.84 3.02
N ARG A 13 24.10 26.09 3.49
CA ARG A 13 25.09 26.74 4.38
C ARG A 13 25.12 26.18 5.80
N ILE A 14 24.22 25.26 6.15
CA ILE A 14 24.29 24.45 7.37
C ILE A 14 24.65 23.00 7.04
N ALA A 15 24.13 22.46 5.93
CA ALA A 15 24.42 21.10 5.45
C ALA A 15 25.91 20.90 5.17
N CYS A 16 26.55 21.88 4.52
CA CYS A 16 27.98 21.84 4.19
C CYS A 16 28.86 21.82 5.44
N PRO A 17 28.72 22.75 6.42
CA PRO A 17 29.39 22.65 7.72
C PRO A 17 29.20 21.30 8.43
N TRP A 18 27.98 20.75 8.39
CA TRP A 18 27.69 19.44 8.96
C TRP A 18 28.47 18.33 8.26
N LEU A 19 28.44 18.31 6.93
CA LEU A 19 29.16 17.33 6.11
C LEU A 19 30.67 17.40 6.34
N ILE A 20 31.21 18.63 6.36
CA ILE A 20 32.63 18.88 6.63
C ILE A 20 33.01 18.29 7.99
N ARG A 21 32.31 18.68 9.06
CA ARG A 21 32.64 18.24 10.43
C ARG A 21 32.42 16.74 10.67
N ARG A 22 31.53 16.08 9.93
CA ARG A 22 31.23 14.65 10.13
C ARG A 22 32.04 13.71 9.25
N PHE A 23 32.44 14.15 8.05
CA PHE A 23 33.01 13.26 7.04
C PHE A 23 34.34 13.72 6.42
N ILE A 24 34.74 14.99 6.61
CA ILE A 24 35.93 15.55 5.95
C ILE A 24 36.99 15.97 6.98
N ASP A 25 36.63 16.87 7.90
CA ASP A 25 37.52 17.42 8.92
C ASP A 25 36.73 17.71 10.22
N PRO A 26 36.83 16.83 11.24
CA PRO A 26 36.15 16.99 12.52
C PRO A 26 36.55 18.24 13.31
N THR A 27 37.70 18.83 12.99
CA THR A 27 38.23 20.02 13.65
C THR A 27 37.97 21.30 12.85
N ALA A 28 37.16 21.23 11.79
CA ALA A 28 36.87 22.36 10.93
C ALA A 28 36.19 23.51 11.68
N GLU A 29 36.77 24.70 11.52
CA GLU A 29 36.22 25.96 12.02
C GLU A 29 35.39 26.61 10.91
N ILE A 30 34.16 27.01 11.25
CA ILE A 30 33.18 27.58 10.32
C ILE A 30 32.98 29.04 10.70
N ILE A 31 33.20 29.93 9.75
CA ILE A 31 33.16 31.38 9.94
C ILE A 31 31.99 31.95 9.13
N PHE A 32 31.15 32.73 9.79
CA PHE A 32 30.06 33.48 9.15
C PHE A 32 30.43 34.95 9.08
N ALA A 33 30.27 35.56 7.90
CA ALA A 33 30.59 36.97 7.68
C ALA A 33 29.58 37.66 6.75
N PRO A 34 29.45 39.00 6.83
CA PRO A 34 28.72 39.79 5.86
C PRO A 34 29.29 39.58 4.45
N VAL A 35 28.42 39.58 3.44
CA VAL A 35 28.81 39.29 2.04
C VAL A 35 29.96 40.17 1.56
N ALA A 36 29.96 41.46 1.93
CA ALA A 36 30.98 42.43 1.54
C ALA A 36 32.38 42.12 2.10
N ASP A 37 32.45 41.39 3.22
CA ASP A 37 33.70 41.11 3.92
C ASP A 37 34.32 39.75 3.55
N ILE A 38 33.59 38.86 2.85
CA ILE A 38 34.04 37.47 2.68
C ILE A 38 35.36 37.38 1.94
N SER A 39 35.51 38.04 0.79
CA SER A 39 36.75 37.95 0.02
C SER A 39 37.96 38.44 0.81
N ARG A 40 37.78 39.49 1.63
CA ARG A 40 38.83 40.03 2.49
C ARG A 40 39.17 39.06 3.63
N LEU A 41 38.15 38.60 4.37
CA LEU A 41 38.33 37.70 5.51
C LEU A 41 38.81 36.30 5.11
N ALA A 42 38.44 35.81 3.93
CA ALA A 42 38.92 34.54 3.40
C ALA A 42 40.45 34.54 3.26
N VAL A 43 41.02 35.65 2.76
CA VAL A 43 42.48 35.82 2.63
C VAL A 43 43.12 36.04 4.01
N GLU A 44 42.58 36.96 4.81
CA GLU A 44 43.14 37.30 6.13
C GLU A 44 43.17 36.12 7.10
N LEU A 45 42.15 35.27 7.06
CA LEU A 45 41.99 34.13 7.97
C LEU A 45 42.48 32.81 7.37
N GLU A 46 42.97 32.81 6.12
CA GLU A 46 43.28 31.62 5.34
C GLU A 46 42.11 30.61 5.32
N ALA A 47 40.89 31.14 5.15
CA ALA A 47 39.65 30.38 5.17
C ALA A 47 39.16 30.09 3.75
N THR A 48 38.75 28.83 3.50
CA THR A 48 38.21 28.41 2.19
C THR A 48 36.75 28.84 2.08
N PRO A 49 36.39 29.69 1.10
CA PRO A 49 35.01 30.11 0.92
C PRO A 49 34.15 29.00 0.30
N PHE A 50 32.88 28.93 0.70
CA PHE A 50 31.89 28.03 0.12
C PHE A 50 30.48 28.64 0.12
N ASP A 51 29.62 28.17 -0.77
CA ASP A 51 28.28 28.71 -1.04
C ASP A 51 28.30 30.20 -1.42
N ILE A 52 29.28 30.56 -2.25
CA ILE A 52 29.50 31.92 -2.74
C ILE A 52 29.76 31.83 -4.25
N PRO A 53 29.10 32.68 -5.07
CA PRO A 53 29.36 32.73 -6.50
C PRO A 53 30.86 32.86 -6.80
N GLU A 54 31.30 32.20 -7.88
CA GLU A 54 32.69 32.28 -8.40
C GLU A 54 33.77 31.64 -7.50
N THR A 55 33.38 30.92 -6.44
CA THR A 55 34.32 30.14 -5.60
C THR A 55 34.35 28.67 -6.01
N GLU A 56 35.37 27.92 -5.58
CA GLU A 56 35.48 26.49 -5.92
C GLU A 56 34.31 25.66 -5.37
N PHE A 57 33.84 25.98 -4.16
CA PHE A 57 32.78 25.26 -3.47
C PHE A 57 31.46 26.04 -3.61
N THR A 58 30.78 25.90 -4.75
CA THR A 58 29.53 26.61 -5.05
C THR A 58 28.55 25.71 -5.81
N HIS A 59 27.31 26.18 -6.02
CA HIS A 59 26.35 25.54 -6.92
C HIS A 59 26.89 25.36 -8.33
N TYR A 60 26.53 24.24 -8.97
CA TYR A 60 26.88 23.95 -10.36
C TYR A 60 25.70 23.25 -11.05
N GLU A 61 25.34 23.75 -12.23
CA GLU A 61 24.14 23.29 -12.96
C GLU A 61 22.90 23.30 -12.04
N ASP A 62 22.22 22.16 -11.91
CA ASP A 62 21.06 21.96 -11.03
C ASP A 62 21.45 21.44 -9.63
N ARG A 63 22.73 21.46 -9.25
CA ARG A 63 23.24 20.88 -8.00
C ARG A 63 23.70 21.94 -7.01
N CYS A 64 23.56 21.62 -5.72
CA CYS A 64 23.92 22.51 -4.62
C CYS A 64 25.38 22.32 -4.17
N THR A 65 25.86 23.19 -3.29
CA THR A 65 27.23 23.11 -2.76
C THR A 65 27.46 21.78 -2.02
N PHE A 66 26.45 21.25 -1.31
CA PHE A 66 26.51 19.92 -0.70
C PHE A 66 26.85 18.81 -1.70
N ASP A 67 26.23 18.84 -2.89
CA ASP A 67 26.51 17.87 -3.95
C ASP A 67 27.97 17.97 -4.43
N TYR A 68 28.51 19.18 -4.49
CA TYR A 68 29.90 19.41 -4.89
C TYR A 68 30.87 18.78 -3.89
N PHE A 69 30.62 18.93 -2.58
CA PHE A 69 31.42 18.29 -1.55
C PHE A 69 31.43 16.76 -1.66
N LEU A 70 30.28 16.13 -1.92
CA LEU A 70 30.21 14.68 -2.11
C LEU A 70 31.11 14.22 -3.26
N GLU A 71 31.08 14.94 -4.39
CA GLU A 71 31.88 14.62 -5.57
C GLU A 71 33.37 14.89 -5.36
N LYS A 72 33.72 16.08 -4.88
CA LYS A 72 35.10 16.53 -4.65
C LYS A 72 35.85 15.60 -3.70
N TYR A 73 35.21 15.19 -2.60
CA TYR A 73 35.81 14.33 -1.57
C TYR A 73 35.51 12.84 -1.77
N ARG A 74 34.82 12.47 -2.86
CA ARG A 74 34.46 11.09 -3.21
C ARG A 74 33.77 10.35 -2.05
N LEU A 75 32.82 11.02 -1.41
CA LEU A 75 32.07 10.45 -0.29
C LEU A 75 31.01 9.49 -0.83
N THR A 76 31.21 8.18 -0.61
CA THR A 76 30.38 7.12 -1.22
C THR A 76 29.31 6.52 -0.29
N ASP A 77 29.09 7.09 0.90
CA ASP A 77 28.08 6.57 1.82
C ASP A 77 26.68 6.71 1.20
N PRO A 78 25.92 5.60 1.02
CA PRO A 78 24.58 5.65 0.43
C PRO A 78 23.61 6.56 1.18
N ALA A 79 23.80 6.76 2.49
CA ALA A 79 22.96 7.67 3.27
C ALA A 79 23.18 9.13 2.85
N LEU A 80 24.43 9.53 2.56
CA LEU A 80 24.74 10.87 2.05
C LEU A 80 24.10 11.11 0.68
N HIS A 81 24.12 10.11 -0.19
CA HIS A 81 23.46 10.21 -1.50
C HIS A 81 21.93 10.23 -1.42
N ARG A 82 21.31 9.74 -0.34
CA ARG A 82 19.87 9.95 -0.07
C ARG A 82 19.59 11.36 0.47
N LEU A 83 20.50 11.92 1.25
CA LEU A 83 20.38 13.30 1.75
C LEU A 83 20.54 14.34 0.65
N ALA A 84 21.44 14.11 -0.30
CA ALA A 84 21.74 15.04 -1.39
C ALA A 84 20.49 15.61 -2.09
N PRO A 85 19.53 14.81 -2.62
CA PRO A 85 18.31 15.35 -3.23
C PRO A 85 17.38 16.08 -2.24
N ILE A 86 17.41 15.74 -0.95
CA ILE A 86 16.64 16.43 0.10
C ILE A 86 17.19 17.83 0.32
N VAL A 87 18.52 17.96 0.49
CA VAL A 87 19.21 19.24 0.66
C VAL A 87 19.02 20.10 -0.59
N ARG A 88 19.29 19.54 -1.78
CA ARG A 88 19.14 20.23 -3.06
C ARG A 88 17.71 20.72 -3.28
N GLY A 89 16.71 19.88 -3.01
CA GLY A 89 15.30 20.24 -3.18
C GLY A 89 14.85 21.34 -2.23
N ALA A 90 15.36 21.36 -0.99
CA ALA A 90 15.07 22.43 -0.05
C ALA A 90 15.78 23.73 -0.44
N ASP A 91 17.04 23.66 -0.89
CA ASP A 91 17.87 24.83 -1.16
C ASP A 91 17.48 25.56 -2.46
N THR A 92 17.06 24.80 -3.47
CA THR A 92 16.68 25.32 -4.81
C THR A 92 15.18 25.60 -4.97
N ASP A 93 14.39 25.50 -3.90
CA ASP A 93 12.91 25.59 -3.90
C ASP A 93 12.21 24.55 -4.82
N ASN A 94 12.94 23.53 -5.25
CA ASN A 94 12.40 22.39 -6.00
C ASN A 94 12.04 21.24 -5.05
N HIS A 95 11.01 21.47 -4.24
CA HIS A 95 10.57 20.52 -3.21
C HIS A 95 10.05 19.18 -3.77
N ALA A 96 9.86 19.06 -5.09
CA ALA A 96 9.48 17.79 -5.72
C ALA A 96 10.65 16.79 -5.81
N LEU A 97 11.91 17.23 -5.62
CA LEU A 97 13.09 16.36 -5.71
C LEU A 97 13.12 15.27 -4.62
N ALA A 98 12.57 15.54 -3.44
CA ALA A 98 12.42 14.57 -2.37
C ALA A 98 11.25 14.95 -1.46
N SER A 99 10.50 13.98 -0.97
CA SER A 99 9.31 14.23 -0.12
C SER A 99 9.66 14.99 1.17
N GLU A 100 10.89 14.84 1.65
CA GLU A 100 11.40 15.47 2.87
C GLU A 100 11.85 16.93 2.65
N ALA A 101 12.04 17.36 1.39
CA ALA A 101 12.63 18.66 1.06
C ALA A 101 11.81 19.86 1.59
N ALA A 102 10.49 19.86 1.36
CA ALA A 102 9.60 20.92 1.86
C ALA A 102 9.62 21.02 3.40
N GLY A 103 9.71 19.86 4.07
CA GLY A 103 9.80 19.79 5.52
C GLY A 103 11.12 20.36 6.04
N LEU A 104 12.24 19.99 5.41
CA LEU A 104 13.56 20.53 5.73
C LEU A 104 13.60 22.05 5.53
N TRP A 105 13.05 22.56 4.42
CA TRP A 105 12.94 23.99 4.18
C TRP A 105 12.16 24.70 5.29
N ALA A 106 10.98 24.18 5.67
CA ALA A 106 10.14 24.78 6.70
C ALA A 106 10.84 24.83 8.07
N ILE A 107 11.51 23.74 8.46
CA ILE A 107 12.29 23.67 9.70
C ILE A 107 13.46 24.66 9.64
N ALA A 108 14.24 24.67 8.57
CA ALA A 108 15.41 25.55 8.43
C ALA A 108 15.02 27.03 8.46
N ALA A 109 13.94 27.40 7.75
CA ALA A 109 13.41 28.76 7.75
C ALA A 109 12.94 29.20 9.15
N GLY A 110 12.18 28.35 9.85
CA GLY A 110 11.73 28.62 11.22
C GLY A 110 12.89 28.71 12.21
N LEU A 111 13.89 27.84 12.09
CA LEU A 111 15.07 27.84 12.95
C LEU A 111 15.88 29.13 12.78
N ALA A 112 16.09 29.58 11.54
CA ALA A 112 16.79 30.82 11.23
C ALA A 112 16.01 32.06 11.69
N TYR A 113 14.67 32.03 11.64
CA TYR A 113 13.83 33.10 12.19
C TYR A 113 13.96 33.20 13.72
N ASN A 114 13.91 32.05 14.40
CA ASN A 114 13.92 31.99 15.87
C ASN A 114 15.32 32.12 16.49
N THR A 115 16.39 31.95 15.71
CA THR A 115 17.78 31.96 16.21
C THR A 115 18.59 33.05 15.49
N PRO A 116 18.76 34.23 16.11
CA PRO A 116 19.52 35.33 15.50
C PRO A 116 21.02 35.04 15.37
N ASN A 117 21.60 34.29 16.31
CA ASN A 117 23.02 33.97 16.34
C ASN A 117 23.35 32.81 15.38
N ASP A 118 24.25 33.05 14.42
CA ASP A 118 24.58 32.08 13.37
C ASP A 118 25.29 30.82 13.88
N TYR A 119 26.10 30.93 14.94
CA TYR A 119 26.77 29.77 15.53
C TYR A 119 25.80 28.90 16.31
N GLU A 120 24.89 29.50 17.06
CA GLU A 120 23.80 28.76 17.73
C GLU A 120 22.87 28.11 16.70
N LEU A 121 22.57 28.82 15.61
CA LEU A 121 21.79 28.30 14.48
C LEU A 121 22.49 27.09 13.84
N LEU A 122 23.81 27.18 13.63
CA LEU A 122 24.61 26.06 13.13
C LEU A 122 24.51 24.86 14.07
N GLU A 123 24.79 25.03 15.37
CA GLU A 123 24.75 23.92 16.32
C GLU A 123 23.37 23.25 16.35
N LYS A 124 22.26 24.01 16.39
CA LYS A 124 20.90 23.44 16.29
C LYS A 124 20.67 22.73 14.95
N GLY A 125 21.18 23.30 13.86
CA GLY A 125 21.11 22.72 12.53
C GLY A 125 21.86 21.38 12.42
N MET A 126 23.00 21.24 13.11
CA MET A 126 23.76 19.99 13.15
C MET A 126 22.89 18.83 13.67
N LEU A 127 22.05 19.05 14.70
CA LEU A 127 21.14 18.02 15.21
C LEU A 127 20.11 17.57 14.17
N ILE A 128 19.60 18.50 13.34
CA ILE A 128 18.65 18.17 12.27
C ILE A 128 19.33 17.29 11.23
N TYR A 129 20.55 17.62 10.81
CA TYR A 129 21.29 16.81 9.84
C TYR A 129 21.78 15.48 10.40
N ASP A 130 22.18 15.40 11.68
CA ASP A 130 22.48 14.13 12.35
C ASP A 130 21.24 13.22 12.39
N SER A 131 20.06 13.80 12.63
CA SER A 131 18.78 13.08 12.64
C SER A 131 18.38 12.62 11.24
N LEU A 132 18.48 13.49 10.24
CA LEU A 132 18.21 13.17 8.83
C LEU A 132 19.16 12.09 8.31
N TYR A 133 20.45 12.16 8.67
CA TYR A 133 21.42 11.14 8.30
C TYR A 133 21.11 9.79 8.95
N SER A 134 20.75 9.78 10.23
CA SER A 134 20.34 8.56 10.93
C SER A 134 19.11 7.93 10.28
N TRP A 135 18.11 8.75 9.92
CA TRP A 135 16.96 8.30 9.14
C TRP A 135 17.38 7.75 7.77
N ALA A 136 18.19 8.49 7.01
CA ALA A 136 18.64 8.10 5.68
C ALA A 136 19.45 6.80 5.69
N LYS A 137 20.17 6.53 6.78
CA LYS A 137 21.02 5.35 6.96
C LYS A 137 20.23 4.14 7.45
N HIS A 138 19.31 4.34 8.39
CA HIS A 138 18.70 3.23 9.15
C HIS A 138 17.20 3.09 8.94
N LEU A 139 16.47 4.19 8.77
CA LEU A 139 15.00 4.23 8.89
C LEU A 139 14.27 4.54 7.58
N TYR A 140 14.96 4.86 6.48
CA TYR A 140 14.34 5.29 5.22
C TYR A 140 13.37 4.28 4.58
N LYS A 141 13.40 3.01 5.01
CA LYS A 141 12.46 1.96 4.57
C LYS A 141 11.28 1.76 5.52
N GLU A 142 11.33 2.33 6.71
CA GLU A 142 10.25 2.23 7.69
C GLU A 142 9.05 3.01 7.17
N LYS A 143 7.95 2.31 6.94
CA LYS A 143 6.69 2.93 6.54
C LYS A 143 5.95 3.35 7.80
N HIS A 144 5.61 4.63 7.94
CA HIS A 144 4.60 5.02 8.90
C HIS A 144 3.27 4.38 8.47
N THR A 145 2.79 3.42 9.26
CA THR A 145 1.65 2.52 8.99
C THR A 145 0.28 3.21 9.01
N GLN A 146 0.24 4.51 8.74
CA GLN A 146 -1.00 5.28 8.59
C GLN A 146 -0.93 6.00 7.26
N SER A 147 -1.07 5.26 6.17
CA SER A 147 -1.20 5.90 4.86
C SER A 147 -2.57 6.58 4.79
N PRO A 148 -2.65 7.89 4.51
CA PRO A 148 -3.92 8.57 4.24
C PRO A 148 -4.71 7.88 3.13
N THR A 149 -4.01 7.22 2.20
CA THR A 149 -4.60 6.43 1.12
C THR A 149 -5.32 5.19 1.64
N GLU A 150 -4.80 4.50 2.65
CA GLU A 150 -5.49 3.36 3.27
C GLU A 150 -6.77 3.83 3.97
N LYS A 151 -6.72 4.98 4.66
CA LYS A 151 -7.90 5.58 5.27
C LYS A 151 -8.93 6.02 4.22
N LEU A 152 -8.48 6.61 3.10
CA LEU A 152 -9.35 6.97 1.98
C LEU A 152 -9.95 5.74 1.30
N LEU A 153 -9.17 4.67 1.11
CA LEU A 153 -9.66 3.40 0.57
C LEU A 153 -10.71 2.78 1.48
N LEU A 154 -10.48 2.77 2.79
CA LEU A 154 -11.46 2.29 3.77
C LEU A 154 -12.71 3.16 3.79
N GLN A 155 -12.58 4.48 3.65
CA GLN A 155 -13.72 5.39 3.52
C GLN A 155 -14.52 5.11 2.26
N ILE A 156 -13.89 5.02 1.09
CA ILE A 156 -14.55 4.69 -0.18
C ILE A 156 -15.23 3.32 -0.08
N PHE A 157 -14.55 2.33 0.50
CA PHE A 157 -15.10 0.99 0.68
C PHE A 157 -16.34 1.02 1.58
N ASN A 158 -16.28 1.68 2.73
CA ASN A 158 -17.42 1.82 3.64
C ASN A 158 -18.57 2.61 3.02
N THR A 159 -18.27 3.70 2.30
CA THR A 159 -19.28 4.47 1.56
C THR A 159 -19.98 3.59 0.53
N TYR A 160 -19.24 2.80 -0.25
CA TYR A 160 -19.81 1.88 -1.23
C TYR A 160 -20.66 0.78 -0.57
N ILE A 161 -20.18 0.18 0.53
CA ILE A 161 -20.92 -0.85 1.27
C ILE A 161 -22.24 -0.28 1.81
N HIS A 162 -22.22 0.89 2.46
CA HIS A 162 -23.43 1.50 3.03
C HIS A 162 -24.40 2.02 1.96
N GLN A 163 -23.90 2.50 0.82
CA GLN A 163 -24.73 2.88 -0.31
C GLN A 163 -25.47 1.65 -0.88
N LYS A 164 -24.79 0.50 -0.97
CA LYS A 164 -25.40 -0.78 -1.38
C LYS A 164 -26.37 -1.36 -0.36
N GLU A 165 -26.20 -1.05 0.93
CA GLU A 165 -27.17 -1.43 1.98
C GLU A 165 -28.44 -0.58 1.93
N SER A 166 -28.34 0.70 1.57
CA SER A 166 -29.51 1.57 1.38
C SER A 166 -30.37 1.20 0.14
N GLU A 167 -29.79 0.49 -0.83
CA GLU A 167 -30.49 -0.03 -2.01
C GLU A 167 -31.04 -1.46 -1.84
N LYS A 168 -30.85 -2.12 -0.68
CA LYS A 168 -31.52 -3.39 -0.40
C LYS A 168 -33.03 -3.15 -0.28
N LYS A 169 -33.76 -3.36 -1.39
CA LYS A 169 -35.20 -3.63 -1.34
C LYS A 169 -35.44 -4.66 -0.23
N LYS A 170 -36.36 -4.37 0.69
CA LYS A 170 -36.75 -5.30 1.76
C LYS A 170 -36.93 -6.69 1.15
N ILE A 171 -36.15 -7.66 1.63
CA ILE A 171 -36.27 -9.06 1.20
C ILE A 171 -37.72 -9.47 1.49
N PRO A 172 -38.50 -9.85 0.48
CA PRO A 172 -39.86 -10.30 0.70
C PRO A 172 -39.87 -11.53 1.61
N ALA A 173 -40.89 -11.67 2.48
CA ALA A 173 -41.01 -12.81 3.39
C ALA A 173 -40.90 -14.16 2.64
N TRP A 174 -41.56 -14.27 1.47
CA TRP A 174 -41.49 -15.45 0.61
C TRP A 174 -40.06 -15.81 0.18
N ALA A 175 -39.15 -14.84 0.03
CA ALA A 175 -37.77 -15.11 -0.40
C ALA A 175 -36.93 -15.67 0.75
N THR A 176 -37.20 -15.25 1.99
CA THR A 176 -36.59 -15.84 3.19
C THR A 176 -37.10 -17.26 3.41
N GLU A 177 -38.42 -17.46 3.39
CA GLU A 177 -39.06 -18.77 3.54
C GLU A 177 -38.64 -19.75 2.44
N LEU A 178 -38.54 -19.29 1.19
CA LEU A 178 -38.03 -20.09 0.08
C LEU A 178 -36.60 -20.58 0.32
N LYS A 179 -35.75 -19.75 0.93
CA LYS A 179 -34.37 -20.12 1.22
C LYS A 179 -34.32 -21.23 2.27
N GLU A 180 -35.19 -21.17 3.29
CA GLU A 180 -35.35 -22.21 4.31
C GLU A 180 -35.84 -23.52 3.69
N ILE A 181 -36.91 -23.46 2.85
CA ILE A 181 -37.43 -24.64 2.13
C ILE A 181 -36.35 -25.29 1.26
N ILE A 182 -35.57 -24.49 0.53
CA ILE A 182 -34.49 -25.03 -0.32
C ILE A 182 -33.43 -25.70 0.55
N GLN A 183 -33.07 -25.14 1.71
CA GLN A 183 -32.09 -25.73 2.62
C GLN A 183 -32.59 -27.05 3.21
N ASP A 184 -33.82 -27.10 3.73
CA ASP A 184 -34.40 -28.32 4.32
C ASP A 184 -34.59 -29.44 3.28
N GLN A 185 -35.01 -29.10 2.06
CA GLN A 185 -35.21 -30.10 1.01
C GLN A 185 -33.91 -30.62 0.39
N MET A 186 -32.82 -29.85 0.48
CA MET A 186 -31.51 -30.33 0.03
C MET A 186 -30.94 -31.46 0.89
N ASP A 187 -31.35 -31.56 2.15
CA ASP A 187 -30.94 -32.64 3.05
C ASP A 187 -31.83 -33.88 2.95
N THR A 188 -33.04 -33.76 2.38
CA THR A 188 -33.99 -34.87 2.19
C THR A 188 -34.00 -35.46 0.78
N ASN A 189 -33.18 -34.90 -0.13
CA ASN A 189 -32.93 -35.45 -1.48
C ASN A 189 -34.18 -35.54 -2.39
N LEU A 190 -35.22 -34.75 -2.10
CA LEU A 190 -36.49 -34.76 -2.82
C LEU A 190 -36.42 -33.93 -4.12
N SER A 191 -37.25 -34.26 -5.11
CA SER A 191 -37.36 -33.50 -6.35
C SER A 191 -38.00 -32.13 -6.11
N LEU A 192 -37.16 -31.12 -5.88
CA LEU A 192 -37.55 -29.72 -5.79
C LEU A 192 -38.11 -29.22 -7.13
N SER A 193 -39.43 -28.99 -7.20
CA SER A 193 -40.07 -28.31 -8.32
C SER A 193 -40.53 -26.92 -7.91
N LEU A 194 -40.29 -25.92 -8.77
CA LEU A 194 -40.73 -24.55 -8.52
C LEU A 194 -42.24 -24.50 -8.26
N LYS A 195 -43.02 -25.35 -8.93
CA LYS A 195 -44.47 -25.44 -8.79
C LYS A 195 -44.89 -25.83 -7.37
N ALA A 196 -44.34 -26.92 -6.85
CA ALA A 196 -44.65 -27.39 -5.49
C ALA A 196 -44.29 -26.33 -4.43
N ILE A 197 -43.12 -25.70 -4.58
CA ILE A 197 -42.70 -24.67 -3.62
C ILE A 197 -43.56 -23.41 -3.71
N SER A 198 -44.03 -23.07 -4.92
CA SER A 198 -44.96 -21.95 -5.12
C SER A 198 -46.29 -22.21 -4.42
N GLU A 199 -46.78 -23.45 -4.43
CA GLU A 199 -47.99 -23.87 -3.73
C GLU A 199 -47.81 -23.80 -2.21
N ASP A 200 -46.69 -24.31 -1.67
CA ASP A 200 -46.37 -24.25 -0.24
C ASP A 200 -46.24 -22.81 0.29
N LEU A 201 -45.66 -21.90 -0.51
CA LEU A 201 -45.50 -20.49 -0.17
C LEU A 201 -46.74 -19.64 -0.46
N ASN A 202 -47.80 -20.22 -1.04
CA ASN A 202 -48.98 -19.51 -1.54
C ASN A 202 -48.63 -18.33 -2.50
N VAL A 203 -47.62 -18.53 -3.35
CA VAL A 203 -47.13 -17.56 -4.34
C VAL A 203 -47.41 -18.05 -5.76
N ASN A 204 -47.73 -17.15 -6.69
CA ASN A 204 -47.91 -17.53 -8.09
C ASN A 204 -46.57 -18.02 -8.72
N PRO A 205 -46.51 -19.21 -9.36
CA PRO A 205 -45.26 -19.74 -9.93
C PRO A 205 -44.59 -18.85 -10.99
N ALA A 206 -45.39 -18.13 -11.79
CA ALA A 206 -44.88 -17.23 -12.83
C ALA A 206 -44.36 -15.91 -12.24
N TYR A 207 -44.88 -15.49 -11.09
CA TYR A 207 -44.31 -14.38 -10.32
C TYR A 207 -43.01 -14.81 -9.65
N LEU A 208 -43.01 -15.97 -8.98
CA LEU A 208 -41.84 -16.52 -8.32
C LEU A 208 -40.68 -16.68 -9.30
N SER A 209 -40.91 -17.29 -10.46
CA SER A 209 -39.88 -17.46 -11.50
C SER A 209 -39.29 -16.13 -12.00
N ARG A 210 -40.10 -15.07 -12.06
CA ARG A 210 -39.65 -13.74 -12.55
C ARG A 210 -38.85 -12.99 -11.49
N GLU A 211 -39.25 -13.10 -10.23
CA GLU A 211 -38.60 -12.38 -9.13
C GLU A 211 -37.41 -13.14 -8.54
N PHE A 212 -37.30 -14.45 -8.74
CA PHE A 212 -36.27 -15.30 -8.13
C PHE A 212 -34.84 -14.78 -8.36
N SER A 213 -34.48 -14.44 -9.61
CA SER A 213 -33.10 -14.02 -9.92
C SER A 213 -32.69 -12.75 -9.17
N LYS A 214 -33.64 -11.85 -8.86
CA LYS A 214 -33.36 -10.61 -8.12
C LYS A 214 -32.85 -10.84 -6.71
N TYR A 215 -33.16 -11.98 -6.10
CA TYR A 215 -32.82 -12.30 -4.71
C TYR A 215 -31.84 -13.46 -4.56
N PHE A 216 -31.60 -14.23 -5.63
CA PHE A 216 -30.79 -15.46 -5.60
C PHE A 216 -29.68 -15.43 -6.67
N ASP A 217 -28.62 -14.66 -6.40
CA ASP A 217 -27.38 -14.59 -7.20
C ASP A 217 -27.55 -14.22 -8.69
N ASN A 218 -28.65 -13.56 -9.08
CA ASN A 218 -29.02 -13.35 -10.50
C ASN A 218 -29.15 -14.65 -11.30
N LEU A 219 -29.41 -15.78 -10.62
CA LEU A 219 -29.59 -17.09 -11.24
C LEU A 219 -31.08 -17.41 -11.40
N THR A 220 -31.42 -18.22 -12.40
CA THR A 220 -32.75 -18.86 -12.44
C THR A 220 -32.87 -19.92 -11.33
N PHE A 221 -34.09 -20.27 -10.95
CA PHE A 221 -34.32 -21.31 -9.93
C PHE A 221 -33.57 -22.61 -10.23
N GLY A 222 -33.65 -23.11 -11.46
CA GLY A 222 -32.95 -24.34 -11.85
C GLY A 222 -31.43 -24.22 -11.83
N GLU A 223 -30.87 -23.03 -12.13
CA GLU A 223 -29.43 -22.78 -12.02
C GLU A 223 -28.97 -22.72 -10.57
N TYR A 224 -29.76 -22.10 -9.70
CA TYR A 224 -29.49 -22.01 -8.29
C TYR A 224 -29.53 -23.38 -7.62
N ILE A 225 -30.55 -24.20 -7.88
CA ILE A 225 -30.61 -25.59 -7.39
C ILE A 225 -29.41 -26.40 -7.90
N ARG A 226 -29.06 -26.30 -9.19
CA ARG A 226 -27.87 -26.98 -9.72
C ARG A 226 -26.59 -26.54 -9.03
N LYS A 227 -26.41 -25.24 -8.79
CA LYS A 227 -25.26 -24.68 -8.06
C LYS A 227 -25.13 -25.33 -6.69
N LEU A 228 -26.21 -25.30 -5.89
CA LEU A 228 -26.19 -25.85 -4.55
C LEU A 228 -25.92 -27.37 -4.53
N ARG A 229 -26.50 -28.12 -5.49
CA ARG A 229 -26.22 -29.57 -5.64
C ARG A 229 -24.75 -29.83 -5.94
N ILE A 230 -24.10 -29.01 -6.77
CA ILE A 230 -22.66 -29.12 -7.03
C ILE A 230 -21.84 -28.77 -5.79
N GLU A 231 -22.21 -27.75 -5.02
CA GLU A 231 -21.54 -27.39 -3.77
C GLU A 231 -21.60 -28.54 -2.75
N LYS A 232 -22.78 -29.16 -2.55
CA LYS A 232 -22.94 -30.37 -1.73
C LYS A 232 -22.11 -31.53 -2.28
N ALA A 233 -22.07 -31.72 -3.60
CA ALA A 233 -21.25 -32.77 -4.22
C ALA A 233 -19.75 -32.54 -3.98
N ILE A 234 -19.26 -31.30 -4.00
CA ILE A 234 -17.88 -30.97 -3.64
C ILE A 234 -17.60 -31.34 -2.18
N GLN A 235 -18.53 -31.08 -1.26
CA GLN A 235 -18.41 -31.50 0.14
C GLN A 235 -18.32 -33.02 0.26
N LEU A 236 -19.22 -33.77 -0.39
CA LEU A 236 -19.21 -35.23 -0.37
C LEU A 236 -17.94 -35.81 -1.00
N LEU A 237 -17.41 -35.19 -2.06
CA LEU A 237 -16.13 -35.57 -2.67
C LEU A 237 -14.93 -35.36 -1.73
N ASN A 238 -15.04 -34.40 -0.79
CA ASN A 238 -14.01 -34.10 0.20
C ASN A 238 -14.07 -35.00 1.45
N SER A 239 -15.28 -35.43 1.85
CA SER A 239 -15.53 -36.05 3.16
C SER A 239 -15.89 -37.53 3.12
N SER A 240 -16.14 -38.12 1.95
CA SER A 240 -16.68 -39.49 1.85
C SER A 240 -15.95 -40.38 0.84
N HIS A 241 -16.11 -41.70 1.02
CA HIS A 241 -15.70 -42.72 0.05
C HIS A 241 -16.78 -43.04 -0.99
N HIS A 242 -17.85 -42.23 -1.07
CA HIS A 242 -18.97 -42.50 -1.96
C HIS A 242 -18.54 -42.60 -3.42
N SER A 243 -19.15 -43.52 -4.17
CA SER A 243 -18.95 -43.61 -5.62
C SER A 243 -19.52 -42.36 -6.32
N LEU A 244 -19.13 -42.09 -7.56
CA LEU A 244 -19.68 -40.94 -8.29
C LEU A 244 -21.17 -41.11 -8.59
N SER A 245 -21.64 -42.35 -8.75
CA SER A 245 -23.07 -42.66 -8.90
C SER A 245 -23.83 -42.39 -7.60
N GLU A 246 -23.27 -42.76 -6.45
CA GLU A 246 -23.83 -42.45 -5.13
C GLU A 246 -23.89 -40.95 -4.87
N ILE A 247 -22.82 -40.21 -5.18
CA ILE A 247 -22.82 -38.75 -5.01
C ILE A 247 -23.84 -38.09 -5.94
N ALA A 248 -23.98 -38.57 -7.18
CA ALA A 248 -25.02 -38.09 -8.09
C ALA A 248 -26.41 -38.29 -7.50
N TYR A 249 -26.68 -39.48 -6.93
CA TYR A 249 -27.94 -39.78 -6.26
C TYR A 249 -28.15 -38.93 -5.00
N LEU A 250 -27.16 -38.86 -4.10
CA LEU A 250 -27.17 -38.09 -2.84
C LEU A 250 -27.29 -36.58 -3.02
N THR A 251 -27.05 -36.07 -4.24
CA THR A 251 -27.20 -34.65 -4.58
C THR A 251 -28.38 -34.41 -5.54
N GLY A 252 -29.25 -35.41 -5.73
CA GLY A 252 -30.50 -35.28 -6.46
C GLY A 252 -30.38 -35.20 -7.99
N PHE A 253 -29.28 -35.70 -8.57
CA PHE A 253 -29.18 -35.87 -10.03
C PHE A 253 -29.83 -37.18 -10.47
N SER A 254 -30.45 -37.15 -11.66
CA SER A 254 -31.09 -38.32 -12.30
C SER A 254 -30.11 -39.47 -12.55
N ASP A 255 -28.87 -39.14 -12.89
CA ASP A 255 -27.84 -40.08 -13.29
C ASP A 255 -26.44 -39.45 -13.19
N GLN A 256 -25.42 -40.31 -13.16
CA GLN A 256 -24.02 -39.90 -13.05
C GLN A 256 -23.53 -39.10 -14.27
N SER A 257 -24.02 -39.38 -15.47
CA SER A 257 -23.59 -38.70 -16.70
C SER A 257 -24.05 -37.25 -16.69
N HIS A 258 -25.29 -37.00 -16.30
CA HIS A 258 -25.84 -35.67 -16.10
C HIS A 258 -25.09 -34.91 -15.00
N PHE A 259 -24.87 -35.55 -13.84
CA PHE A 259 -24.05 -34.99 -12.75
C PHE A 259 -22.66 -34.57 -13.25
N THR A 260 -21.95 -35.45 -13.94
CA THR A 260 -20.59 -35.20 -14.44
C THR A 260 -20.53 -34.00 -15.37
N ARG A 261 -21.49 -33.88 -16.30
CA ARG A 261 -21.59 -32.75 -17.23
C ARG A 261 -21.81 -31.43 -16.51
N ILE A 262 -22.72 -31.40 -15.53
CA ILE A 262 -23.00 -30.19 -14.76
C ILE A 262 -21.83 -29.85 -13.85
N PHE A 263 -21.25 -30.81 -13.15
CA PHE A 263 -20.08 -30.60 -12.29
C PHE A 263 -18.90 -30.01 -13.07
N LYS A 264 -18.61 -30.53 -14.28
CA LYS A 264 -17.58 -29.98 -15.16
C LYS A 264 -17.90 -28.55 -15.59
N LYS A 265 -19.16 -28.25 -15.93
CA LYS A 265 -19.59 -26.90 -16.30
C LYS A 265 -19.34 -25.89 -15.16
N TYR A 266 -19.57 -26.29 -13.91
CA TYR A 266 -19.43 -25.41 -12.75
C TYR A 266 -17.98 -25.31 -12.22
N THR A 267 -17.21 -26.39 -12.26
CA THR A 267 -15.88 -26.46 -11.62
C THR A 267 -14.70 -26.44 -12.61
N GLY A 268 -14.99 -26.55 -13.91
CA GLY A 268 -13.99 -26.70 -14.98
C GLY A 268 -13.34 -28.09 -15.06
N LYS A 269 -13.62 -28.99 -14.12
CA LYS A 269 -12.97 -30.32 -14.01
C LYS A 269 -14.02 -31.42 -13.88
N ASN A 270 -13.68 -32.65 -14.29
CA ASN A 270 -14.56 -33.79 -14.01
C ASN A 270 -14.52 -34.17 -12.52
N PRO A 271 -15.61 -34.70 -11.94
CA PRO A 271 -15.65 -35.14 -10.54
C PRO A 271 -14.52 -36.11 -10.14
N SER A 272 -14.19 -37.07 -11.03
CA SER A 272 -13.09 -38.03 -10.80
C SER A 272 -11.75 -37.33 -10.66
N ASP A 273 -11.46 -36.38 -11.56
CA ASP A 273 -10.20 -35.64 -11.58
C ASP A 273 -10.13 -34.66 -10.41
N TYR A 274 -11.26 -34.08 -10.05
CA TYR A 274 -11.41 -33.23 -8.88
C TYR A 274 -11.05 -33.99 -7.60
N ARG A 275 -11.61 -35.19 -7.41
CA ARG A 275 -11.31 -36.09 -6.28
C ARG A 275 -9.82 -36.48 -6.21
N LYS A 276 -9.22 -36.84 -7.34
CA LYS A 276 -7.79 -37.22 -7.40
C LYS A 276 -6.86 -36.07 -6.99
N ASN A 277 -7.16 -34.84 -7.41
CA ASN A 277 -6.36 -33.67 -7.06
C ASN A 277 -6.44 -33.33 -5.57
N LEU A 278 -7.61 -33.52 -4.95
CA LEU A 278 -7.77 -33.36 -3.49
C LEU A 278 -6.95 -34.38 -2.70
N ALA A 279 -6.90 -35.63 -3.16
CA ALA A 279 -6.08 -36.67 -2.52
C ALA A 279 -4.57 -36.38 -2.61
N LYS A 280 -4.09 -35.84 -3.75
CA LYS A 280 -2.68 -35.44 -3.92
C LYS A 280 -2.28 -34.25 -3.04
N GLY A 281 -3.18 -33.28 -2.83
CA GLY A 281 -2.93 -32.12 -1.96
C GLY A 281 -2.73 -32.49 -0.48
N LYS A 282 -3.42 -33.54 0.02
CA LYS A 282 -3.25 -34.04 1.39
C LYS A 282 -1.98 -34.88 1.60
N ALA A 283 -1.40 -35.45 0.54
CA ALA A 283 -0.16 -36.23 0.61
C ALA A 283 1.12 -35.35 0.60
N GLY A 284 1.06 -34.14 0.05
CA GLY A 284 2.21 -33.23 -0.09
C GLY A 284 2.49 -32.30 1.11
N THR A 285 1.73 -32.41 2.20
CA THR A 285 1.89 -31.57 3.42
C THR A 285 2.45 -32.35 4.62
N LYS A 286 2.91 -33.59 4.41
CA LYS A 286 3.78 -34.32 5.33
C LYS A 286 5.15 -34.52 4.69
N GLY A 287 5.94 -33.46 4.68
CA GLY A 287 7.35 -33.45 4.31
C GLY A 287 8.06 -32.45 5.19
#